data_AF-A0A7W0IYN2-F1
#
_entry.id   AF-A0A7W0IYN2-F1
#
_cell.length_a   1.000
_cell.length_b   1.000
_cell.length_c   1.000
_cell.angle_alpha   90.00
_cell.angle_beta   90.00
_cell.angle_gamma   90.00
#
_symmetry.space_group_name_H-M   'P 1'
#
loop_
_entity.id
_entity.type
_entity.pdbx_description
1 polymer ?
#
loop_
_entity_poly.entity_id
_entity_poly.type
_entity_poly.pdbx_seq_one_letter_code
_entity_poly.pdbx_strand_id
1 'polypeptide(L)'
;MKKYRCLLNGQNFLIKMNGVPAKHGFFQNLMVEANHPQQAELLAMARLWHDEDLKKITLNTKKDKPIIRLATIWEMDVVNGPHEAGPDRAFYKEPEWWRFWEMGREQKKLEGLFFEFANPSNEETG
;
A
#
# COMPACT_ATOMS: atom_id res chain seq x y z
N MET A 1 20.63 -12.01 23.31
CA MET A 1 19.48 -11.71 22.42
C MET A 1 20.00 -11.66 20.99
N LYS A 2 19.20 -12.14 20.03
CA LYS A 2 19.56 -12.11 18.62
C LYS A 2 19.06 -10.81 17.99
N LYS A 3 19.76 -10.31 16.97
CA LYS A 3 19.32 -9.16 16.18
C LYS A 3 18.54 -9.64 14.97
N TYR A 4 17.40 -9.03 14.74
CA TYR A 4 16.55 -9.30 13.59
C TYR A 4 16.36 -8.03 12.79
N ARG A 5 16.49 -8.12 11.47
CA ARG A 5 16.05 -7.10 10.52
C ARG A 5 14.68 -7.52 10.00
N CYS A 6 13.67 -6.69 10.24
CA CYS A 6 12.30 -6.88 9.76
C CYS A 6 12.00 -5.88 8.65
N LEU A 7 11.62 -6.36 7.48
CA LEU A 7 11.00 -5.56 6.44
C LEU A 7 9.49 -5.61 6.64
N LEU A 8 8.89 -4.47 6.97
CA LEU A 8 7.45 -4.33 7.15
C LEU A 8 6.83 -3.66 5.94
N ASN A 9 5.65 -4.13 5.56
CA ASN A 9 4.80 -3.53 4.54
C ASN A 9 3.57 -2.92 5.20
N GLY A 10 3.49 -1.60 5.19
CA GLY A 10 2.29 -0.86 5.53
C GLY A 10 1.39 -0.73 4.30
N GLN A 11 0.10 -1.00 4.45
CA GLN A 11 -0.91 -0.93 3.41
C GLN A 11 -2.11 -0.14 3.91
N ASN A 12 -2.89 0.41 2.98
CA ASN A 12 -4.11 1.14 3.23
C ASN A 12 -3.91 2.39 4.10
N PHE A 13 -2.80 3.11 3.93
CA PHE A 13 -2.56 4.38 4.63
C PHE A 13 -3.06 5.53 3.76
N LEU A 14 -4.09 6.24 4.24
CA LEU A 14 -4.56 7.48 3.64
C LEU A 14 -3.63 8.61 4.06
N ILE A 15 -2.78 9.07 3.14
CA ILE A 15 -1.76 10.08 3.41
C ILE A 15 -1.95 11.24 2.43
N LYS A 16 -1.77 12.47 2.92
CA LYS A 16 -1.79 13.68 2.09
C LYS A 16 -0.38 14.02 1.63
N MET A 17 -0.05 13.66 0.40
CA MET A 17 1.21 14.04 -0.27
C MET A 17 0.93 15.11 -1.32
N ASN A 18 1.74 16.18 -1.37
CA ASN A 18 1.58 17.30 -2.31
C ASN A 18 0.16 17.91 -2.32
N GLY A 19 -0.49 17.95 -1.15
CA GLY A 19 -1.82 18.51 -1.02
C GLY A 19 -2.99 17.56 -1.34
N VAL A 20 -2.72 16.37 -1.89
CA VAL A 20 -3.77 15.43 -2.31
C VAL A 20 -3.80 14.21 -1.39
N PRO A 21 -4.94 13.91 -0.73
CA PRO A 21 -5.10 12.68 0.02
C PRO A 21 -5.24 11.48 -0.92
N ALA A 22 -4.39 10.47 -0.77
CA ALA A 22 -4.51 9.22 -1.51
C ALA A 22 -4.03 8.04 -0.66
N LYS A 23 -4.46 6.83 -1.04
CA LYS A 23 -4.01 5.59 -0.41
C LYS A 23 -2.59 5.26 -0.87
N HIS A 24 -1.74 5.09 0.12
CA HIS A 24 -0.34 4.71 -0.04
C HIS A 24 -0.07 3.49 0.82
N GLY A 25 0.85 2.67 0.34
CA GLY A 25 1.55 1.73 1.17
C GLY A 25 2.98 2.20 1.38
N PHE A 26 3.72 1.50 2.22
CA PHE A 26 5.14 1.74 2.39
C PHE A 26 5.89 0.48 2.78
N PHE A 27 7.18 0.47 2.48
CA PHE A 27 8.12 -0.47 3.05
C PHE A 27 9.01 0.24 4.07
N GLN A 28 9.27 -0.42 5.20
CA GLN A 28 10.19 0.09 6.19
C GLN A 28 11.02 -1.04 6.79
N ASN A 29 12.33 -0.82 6.87
CA ASN A 29 13.23 -1.68 7.59
C ASN A 29 13.28 -1.27 9.07
N LEU A 30 13.11 -2.24 9.97
CA LEU A 30 13.35 -2.06 11.40
C LEU A 30 14.30 -3.13 11.89
N MET A 31 15.26 -2.73 12.74
CA MET A 31 16.04 -3.69 13.50
C MET A 31 15.50 -3.76 14.92
N VAL A 32 15.38 -4.98 15.43
CA VAL A 32 14.90 -5.27 16.78
C VAL A 32 15.74 -6.37 17.40
N GLU A 33 15.87 -6.34 18.72
CA GLU A 33 16.50 -7.41 19.49
C GLU A 33 15.40 -8.29 20.09
N ALA A 34 15.49 -9.60 19.88
CA ALA A 34 14.51 -10.56 20.38
C ALA A 34 15.16 -11.92 20.66
N ASN A 35 14.45 -12.78 21.39
CA ASN A 35 14.89 -14.14 21.66
C ASN A 35 14.55 -15.11 20.51
N HIS A 36 13.47 -14.83 19.77
CA HIS A 36 12.98 -15.65 18.68
C HIS A 36 12.25 -14.78 17.62
N PRO A 37 12.12 -15.24 16.36
CA PRO A 37 11.62 -14.42 15.26
C PRO A 37 10.18 -13.91 15.44
N GLN A 38 9.30 -14.67 16.09
CA GLN A 38 7.92 -14.24 16.35
C GLN A 38 7.88 -13.03 17.31
N GLN A 39 8.79 -13.00 18.30
CA GLN A 39 8.92 -11.85 19.18
C GLN A 39 9.47 -10.63 18.44
N ALA A 40 10.41 -10.82 17.52
CA ALA A 40 10.93 -9.75 16.67
C ALA A 40 9.85 -9.12 15.79
N GLU A 41 8.98 -9.94 15.19
CA GLU A 41 7.84 -9.46 14.41
C GLU A 41 6.92 -8.57 15.26
N LEU A 42 6.48 -9.05 16.43
CA LEU A 42 5.60 -8.30 17.32
C LEU A 42 6.21 -6.97 17.76
N LEU A 43 7.50 -6.96 18.11
CA LEU A 43 8.22 -5.74 18.49
C LEU A 43 8.31 -4.75 17.33
N ALA A 44 8.64 -5.23 16.13
CA ALA A 44 8.75 -4.39 14.95
C ALA A 44 7.38 -3.78 14.57
N MET A 45 6.31 -4.58 14.61
CA MET A 45 4.95 -4.09 14.35
C MET A 45 4.48 -3.09 15.41
N ALA A 46 4.73 -3.37 16.70
CA ALA A 46 4.40 -2.45 17.78
C ALA A 46 5.10 -1.11 17.62
N ARG A 47 6.39 -1.12 17.23
CA ARG A 47 7.15 0.12 16.98
C ARG A 47 6.52 0.99 15.89
N LEU A 48 6.00 0.39 14.81
CA LEU A 48 5.26 1.16 13.79
C LEU A 48 3.89 1.64 14.27
N TRP A 49 3.16 0.84 15.03
CA TRP A 49 1.87 1.26 15.59
C TRP A 49 1.98 2.43 16.57
N HIS A 50 3.11 2.54 17.26
CA HIS A 50 3.43 3.62 18.18
C HIS A 50 4.28 4.74 17.56
N ASP A 51 4.56 4.69 16.25
CA ASP A 51 5.31 5.73 15.54
C ASP A 51 4.45 7.00 15.39
N GLU A 52 4.81 8.04 16.14
CA GLU A 52 4.09 9.32 16.14
C GLU A 52 4.15 10.05 14.81
N ASP A 53 5.23 9.91 14.05
CA ASP A 53 5.35 10.57 12.75
C ASP A 53 4.48 9.87 11.70
N LEU A 54 4.39 8.54 11.76
CA LEU A 54 3.41 7.79 10.96
C LEU A 54 1.97 8.18 11.32
N LYS A 55 1.65 8.34 12.62
CA LYS A 55 0.31 8.78 13.04
C LYS A 55 -0.04 10.18 12.53
N LYS A 56 0.90 11.14 12.61
CA LYS A 56 0.68 12.53 12.17
C LYS A 56 0.33 12.64 10.69
N ILE A 57 0.95 11.81 9.84
CA ILE A 57 0.73 11.85 8.38
C ILE A 57 -0.49 11.01 7.94
N THR A 58 -1.00 10.15 8.81
CA THR A 58 -2.09 9.21 8.51
C THR A 58 -3.45 9.85 8.79
N LEU A 59 -4.32 9.86 7.77
CA LEU A 59 -5.65 10.46 7.80
C LEU A 59 -6.78 9.43 7.84
N ASN A 60 -6.47 8.16 8.09
CA ASN A 60 -7.43 7.06 8.12
C ASN A 60 -8.53 7.29 9.17
N THR A 61 -9.77 6.96 8.80
CA THR A 61 -10.89 6.92 9.75
C THR A 61 -10.97 5.55 10.42
N LYS A 62 -11.73 5.45 11.53
CA LYS A 62 -11.93 4.17 12.24
C LYS A 62 -12.54 3.05 11.37
N LYS A 63 -13.24 3.39 10.28
CA LYS A 63 -13.88 2.45 9.36
C LYS A 63 -12.90 1.83 8.36
N ASP A 64 -11.80 2.52 8.05
CA ASP A 64 -10.82 2.11 7.04
C ASP A 64 -9.43 2.08 7.67
N LYS A 65 -9.15 1.03 8.45
CA LYS A 65 -7.93 0.93 9.25
C LYS A 65 -6.72 0.61 8.37
N PRO A 66 -5.55 1.25 8.63
CA PRO A 66 -4.32 0.84 7.99
C PRO A 66 -3.92 -0.57 8.44
N ILE A 67 -3.16 -1.25 7.60
CA ILE A 67 -2.71 -2.63 7.82
C ILE A 67 -1.18 -2.63 7.80
N ILE A 68 -0.55 -3.32 8.74
CA ILE A 68 0.90 -3.53 8.77
C ILE A 68 1.14 -5.02 8.76
N ARG A 69 2.02 -5.50 7.88
CA ARG A 69 2.39 -6.91 7.76
C ARG A 69 3.90 -7.05 7.70
N LEU A 70 4.40 -8.17 8.24
CA LEU A 70 5.77 -8.59 7.98
C LEU A 70 5.89 -9.05 6.52
N ALA A 71 6.77 -8.43 5.76
CA ALA A 71 7.13 -8.87 4.42
C ALA A 71 8.26 -9.90 4.48
N THR A 72 9.30 -9.62 5.26
CA THR A 72 10.45 -10.51 5.41
C THR A 72 11.17 -10.25 6.73
N ILE A 73 11.80 -11.29 7.28
CA ILE A 73 12.65 -11.22 8.47
C ILE A 73 13.98 -11.90 8.20
N TRP A 74 15.07 -11.28 8.64
CA TRP A 74 16.42 -11.84 8.60
C TRP A 74 17.01 -11.86 10.00
N GLU A 75 17.53 -13.01 10.42
CA GLU A 75 18.41 -13.08 11.58
C GLU A 75 19.78 -12.54 11.17
N MET A 76 20.32 -11.65 12.00
CA MET A 76 21.58 -10.97 11.70
C MET A 76 22.68 -11.53 12.59
N ASP A 77 23.70 -12.11 11.97
CA ASP A 77 24.98 -12.38 12.61
C ASP A 77 25.69 -11.05 12.83
N VAL A 78 25.93 -10.69 14.09
CA VAL A 78 26.24 -9.33 14.51
C VAL A 78 27.49 -8.78 13.82
N VAL A 79 27.36 -7.65 13.09
CA VAL A 79 28.45 -6.68 12.90
C VAL A 79 27.91 -5.30 13.21
N ASN A 80 28.54 -4.66 14.21
CA ASN A 80 28.22 -3.31 14.68
C ASN A 80 28.44 -2.30 13.55
N GLY A 81 27.36 -1.78 12.97
CA GLY A 81 27.33 -0.57 12.16
C GLY A 81 26.43 0.48 12.82
N PRO A 82 26.72 1.79 12.66
CA PRO A 82 25.95 2.85 13.30
C PRO A 82 24.47 2.78 12.90
N HIS A 83 23.62 2.63 13.91
CA HIS A 83 22.18 2.43 13.77
C HIS A 83 21.45 3.78 13.72
N GLU A 84 21.83 4.65 12.79
CA GLU A 84 21.26 6.00 12.67
C GLU A 84 21.04 6.39 11.20
N ALA A 85 20.44 5.50 10.41
CA ALA A 85 19.62 5.97 9.32
C ALA A 85 18.24 6.28 9.90
N GLY A 86 17.72 7.49 9.66
CA GLY A 86 16.32 7.82 9.96
C GLY A 86 15.36 6.78 9.36
N PRO A 87 14.05 6.81 9.66
CA PRO A 87 13.14 5.79 9.17
C PRO A 87 13.12 5.81 7.64
N ASP A 88 13.88 4.89 7.05
CA ASP A 88 14.04 4.73 5.60
C ASP A 88 12.74 4.08 5.10
N ARG A 89 11.71 4.91 5.00
CA ARG A 89 10.33 4.55 4.66
C ARG A 89 10.10 4.89 3.20
N ALA A 90 10.06 3.84 2.38
CA ALA A 90 9.79 3.97 0.96
C ALA A 90 8.27 3.86 0.73
N PHE A 91 7.62 4.99 0.42
CA PHE A 91 6.19 5.01 0.09
C PHE A 91 5.94 4.60 -1.36
N TYR A 92 4.83 3.91 -1.60
CA TYR A 92 4.30 3.62 -2.93
C TYR A 92 2.82 3.98 -2.97
N LYS A 93 2.33 4.45 -4.12
CA LYS A 93 0.90 4.67 -4.32
C LYS A 93 0.21 3.32 -4.47
N GLU A 94 -0.87 3.10 -3.73
CA GLU A 94 -1.65 1.87 -3.92
C GLU A 94 -2.43 1.94 -5.24
N PRO A 95 -2.42 0.85 -6.03
CA PRO A 95 -3.24 0.77 -7.23
C PRO A 95 -4.73 0.88 -6.89
N GLU A 96 -5.42 1.76 -7.60
CA GLU A 96 -6.87 1.93 -7.50
C GLU A 96 -7.56 0.89 -8.38
N TRP A 97 -7.57 -0.36 -7.93
CA TRP A 97 -8.12 -1.50 -8.70
C TRP A 97 -9.55 -1.25 -9.20
N TRP A 98 -10.36 -0.44 -8.49
CA TRP A 98 -11.71 -0.05 -8.92
C TRP A 98 -11.73 0.70 -10.27
N ARG A 99 -10.69 1.49 -10.60
CA ARG A 99 -10.59 2.17 -11.90
C ARG A 99 -10.43 1.21 -13.06
N PHE A 100 -9.78 0.07 -12.84
CA PHE A 100 -9.69 -0.97 -13.86
C PHE A 100 -11.08 -1.53 -14.22
N TRP A 101 -11.98 -1.64 -13.24
CA TRP A 101 -13.36 -2.08 -13.47
C TRP A 101 -14.24 -1.00 -14.13
N GLU A 102 -13.97 0.28 -13.91
CA GLU A 102 -14.63 1.38 -14.65
C GLU A 102 -14.25 1.37 -16.13
N MET A 103 -12.96 1.20 -16.45
CA MET A 103 -12.51 1.10 -17.84
C MET A 103 -13.20 -0.06 -18.58
N GLY A 104 -13.39 -1.20 -17.92
CA GLY A 104 -14.12 -2.34 -18.51
C GLY A 104 -15.61 -2.07 -18.78
N ARG A 105 -16.26 -1.14 -18.05
CA ARG A 105 -17.65 -0.73 -18.32
C ARG A 105 -17.73 0.28 -19.45
N GLU A 106 -16.74 1.17 -19.56
CA GLU A 106 -16.67 2.18 -20.61
C GLU A 106 -16.41 1.54 -21.98
N GLN A 107 -15.62 0.46 -22.02
CA GLN A 107 -15.39 -0.35 -23.21
C GLN A 107 -16.67 -1.00 -23.74
N LYS A 108 -17.53 -1.55 -22.84
CA LYS A 108 -18.86 -2.07 -23.23
C LYS A 108 -19.82 -0.98 -23.72
N LYS A 109 -19.68 0.25 -23.24
CA LYS A 109 -20.50 1.39 -23.67
C LYS A 109 -20.11 1.83 -25.08
N LEU A 110 -18.81 1.79 -25.41
CA LEU A 110 -18.31 2.06 -26.77
C LEU A 110 -18.67 0.96 -27.76
N GLU A 111 -18.64 -0.32 -27.35
CA GLU A 111 -19.12 -1.44 -28.19
C GLU A 111 -20.64 -1.39 -28.43
N GLY A 112 -21.42 -0.95 -27.43
CA GLY A 112 -22.86 -0.72 -27.58
C GLY A 112 -23.19 0.44 -28.54
N LEU A 113 -22.43 1.54 -28.48
CA LEU A 113 -22.56 2.64 -29.46
C LEU A 113 -22.15 2.20 -30.87
N PHE A 114 -21.09 1.39 -31.02
CA PHE A 114 -20.65 0.92 -32.34
C PHE A 114 -21.69 0.03 -33.04
N PHE A 115 -22.53 -0.70 -32.28
CA PHE A 115 -23.65 -1.50 -32.82
C PHE A 115 -24.87 -0.66 -33.22
N GLU A 116 -25.13 0.49 -32.58
CA GLU A 116 -26.23 1.41 -32.98
C GLU A 116 -25.91 2.21 -34.24
N PHE A 117 -24.63 2.52 -34.51
CA PHE A 117 -24.21 3.26 -35.71
C PHE A 117 -23.95 2.39 -36.95
N ALA A 118 -23.97 1.05 -36.82
CA ALA A 118 -23.65 0.12 -37.91
C ALA A 118 -24.88 -0.44 -38.64
N ASN A 119 -26.07 0.16 -38.49
CA ASN A 119 -27.28 -0.29 -39.19
C ASN A 119 -27.93 0.81 -40.06
N PRO A 120 -27.34 1.19 -41.21
CA PRO A 120 -28.02 2.00 -42.21
C PRO A 120 -28.60 1.10 -43.30
N SER A 121 -29.83 0.62 -43.11
CA SER A 121 -30.67 0.12 -44.21
C SER A 121 -32.08 -0.14 -43.71
N ASN A 122 -33.17 0.36 -44.26
CA ASN A 122 -33.45 1.42 -45.24
C ASN A 122 -34.97 1.58 -45.11
N GLU A 123 -35.44 2.76 -44.70
CA GLU A 123 -36.77 3.21 -45.09
C GLU A 123 -36.68 3.72 -46.54
N GLU A 124 -37.77 3.48 -47.27
CA GLU A 124 -38.15 4.04 -48.56
C GLU A 124 -37.50 3.46 -49.84
N THR A 125 -38.29 2.65 -50.56
CA THR A 125 -38.70 2.98 -51.94
C THR A 125 -39.96 2.19 -52.31
N GLY A 126 -41.00 2.90 -52.75
CA GLY A 126 -41.95 2.48 -53.79
C GLY A 126 -43.14 1.62 -53.37
#